data_AF-A0A9X2TWD9-F1
#
_entry.id   AF-A0A9X2TWD9-F1
#
_cell.length_a   1.000
_cell.length_b   1.000
_cell.length_c   1.000
_cell.angle_alpha   90.00
_cell.angle_beta   90.00
_cell.angle_gamma   90.00
#
_symmetry.space_group_name_H-M   'P 1'
#
loop_
_entity.id
_entity.type
_entity.pdbx_description
1 polymer ?
#
loop_
_entity_poly.entity_id
_entity_poly.type
_entity_poly.pdbx_seq_one_letter_code
_entity_poly.pdbx_strand_id
1 'polypeptide(L)'
;MPPAEAQARGAALLAPIALLALGPYLALWGLPDPPFPTDPGGILLFLSAFTIGVVLHEALHGLGHVWGGASWPDVRFGVHWAALTPFAECTVPTQARSYRRTLALPGLVLGAGPLGVGLVTGSWPPTFYGFLMLVAAAGDLLILWILVGVPADAWVQDHPRQVGCLVVDDAGPDPPPPVSDDDLPDATAGDSSPSFLQLLLLAALSAVAAAVGFVIALG
;
A
#
# COMPACT_ATOMS: atom_id res chain seq x y z
N MET A 1 -8.67 -8.25 8.79
CA MET A 1 -9.62 -7.11 8.82
C MET A 1 -10.62 -7.26 7.69
N PRO A 2 -11.93 -7.04 7.92
CA PRO A 2 -12.93 -7.08 6.85
C PRO A 2 -12.62 -6.08 5.72
N PRO A 3 -12.88 -6.42 4.44
CA PRO A 3 -12.53 -5.55 3.31
C PRO A 3 -13.12 -4.13 3.38
N ALA A 4 -14.38 -4.00 3.79
CA ALA A 4 -15.04 -2.69 3.90
C ALA A 4 -14.37 -1.79 4.95
N GLU A 5 -13.94 -2.37 6.06
CA GLU A 5 -13.20 -1.64 7.09
C GLU A 5 -11.79 -1.27 6.63
N ALA A 6 -11.10 -2.16 5.92
CA ALA A 6 -9.79 -1.88 5.35
C ALA A 6 -9.85 -0.74 4.33
N GLN A 7 -10.86 -0.72 3.46
CA GLN A 7 -11.09 0.39 2.53
C GLN A 7 -11.30 1.71 3.27
N ALA A 8 -12.10 1.71 4.33
CA ALA A 8 -12.38 2.91 5.10
C ALA A 8 -11.14 3.44 5.84
N ARG A 9 -10.34 2.56 6.45
CA ARG A 9 -9.08 2.93 7.11
C ARG A 9 -8.01 3.37 6.10
N GLY A 10 -7.92 2.69 4.96
CA GLY A 10 -7.07 3.09 3.84
C GLY A 10 -7.47 4.46 3.30
N ALA A 11 -8.77 4.77 3.25
CA ALA A 11 -9.27 6.07 2.82
C ALA A 11 -8.76 7.21 3.71
N ALA A 12 -8.62 6.97 5.02
CA ALA A 12 -8.07 7.94 5.95
C ALA A 12 -6.59 8.27 5.70
N LEU A 13 -5.86 7.42 4.97
CA LEU A 13 -4.47 7.66 4.56
C LEU A 13 -4.34 8.58 3.35
N LEU A 14 -5.42 8.87 2.60
CA LEU A 14 -5.32 9.73 1.41
C LEU A 14 -4.87 11.15 1.77
N ALA A 15 -5.45 11.74 2.83
CA ALA A 15 -5.12 13.10 3.24
C ALA A 15 -3.64 13.28 3.61
N PRO A 16 -3.04 12.46 4.51
CA PRO A 16 -1.61 12.56 4.80
C PRO A 16 -0.74 12.21 3.59
N ILE A 17 -1.11 11.22 2.76
CA ILE A 17 -0.35 10.91 1.53
C ILE A 17 -0.36 12.10 0.58
N ALA A 18 -1.51 12.71 0.32
CA ALA A 18 -1.63 13.88 -0.56
C ALA A 18 -0.81 15.06 -0.03
N LEU A 19 -0.88 15.32 1.27
CA LEU A 19 -0.14 16.40 1.89
C LEU A 19 1.38 16.19 1.79
N LEU A 20 1.87 14.99 2.12
CA LEU A 20 3.30 14.69 2.09
C LEU A 20 3.85 14.54 0.66
N ALA A 21 3.04 14.08 -0.29
CA ALA A 21 3.47 13.95 -1.68
C ALA A 21 3.40 15.28 -2.43
N LEU A 22 2.26 15.99 -2.36
CA LEU A 22 2.03 17.18 -3.17
C LEU A 22 2.47 18.47 -2.48
N GLY A 23 2.40 18.55 -1.16
CA GLY A 23 2.77 19.74 -0.39
C GLY A 23 4.21 20.24 -0.65
N PRO A 24 5.24 19.37 -0.59
CA PRO A 24 6.61 19.77 -0.90
C PRO A 24 6.77 20.29 -2.33
N TYR A 25 6.12 19.66 -3.30
CA TYR A 25 6.18 20.10 -4.69
C TYR A 25 5.59 21.50 -4.84
N LEU A 26 4.37 21.71 -4.32
CA LEU A 26 3.67 22.98 -4.40
C LEU A 26 4.44 24.10 -3.69
N ALA A 27 5.11 23.80 -2.58
CA ALA A 27 5.91 24.77 -1.84
C ALA A 27 7.19 25.21 -2.60
N LEU A 28 7.82 24.28 -3.32
CA LEU A 28 9.08 24.54 -4.05
C LEU A 28 8.86 25.10 -5.46
N TRP A 29 7.83 24.61 -6.15
CA TRP A 29 7.63 24.82 -7.59
C TRP A 29 6.33 25.55 -7.95
N GLY A 30 5.45 25.78 -6.97
CA GLY A 30 4.16 26.43 -7.18
C GLY A 30 3.10 25.51 -7.79
N LEU A 31 1.97 26.09 -8.18
CA LEU A 31 0.88 25.37 -8.82
C LEU A 31 1.23 25.02 -10.27
N PRO A 32 1.11 23.75 -10.69
CA PRO A 32 1.34 23.36 -12.08
C PRO A 32 0.24 23.93 -12.98
N ASP A 33 0.63 24.47 -14.14
CA ASP A 33 -0.28 24.97 -15.16
C ASP A 33 0.12 24.45 -16.57
N PRO A 34 -0.66 23.53 -17.17
CA PRO A 34 -1.83 22.87 -16.62
C PRO A 34 -1.47 21.75 -15.63
N PRO A 35 -2.31 21.46 -14.62
CA PRO A 35 -2.12 20.35 -13.68
C PRO A 35 -2.39 18.97 -14.30
N PHE A 36 -3.03 18.91 -15.46
CA PHE A 36 -3.36 17.65 -16.12
C PHE A 36 -3.06 17.76 -17.61
N PRO A 37 -2.67 16.65 -18.28
CA PRO A 37 -2.56 16.63 -19.73
C PRO A 37 -3.94 16.94 -20.34
N THR A 38 -3.95 17.88 -21.29
CA THR A 38 -5.18 18.32 -21.97
C THR A 38 -5.28 17.79 -23.40
N ASP A 39 -4.16 17.35 -23.98
CA ASP A 39 -4.12 16.74 -25.29
C ASP A 39 -4.38 15.22 -25.21
N PRO A 40 -5.01 14.61 -26.24
CA PRO A 40 -5.30 13.18 -26.25
C PRO A 40 -4.06 12.28 -26.09
N GLY A 41 -2.90 12.71 -26.60
CA GLY A 41 -1.65 11.95 -26.53
C GLY A 41 -1.13 11.87 -25.09
N GLY A 42 -1.06 13.01 -24.41
CA GLY A 42 -0.70 13.10 -23.00
C GLY A 42 -1.65 12.32 -22.09
N ILE A 43 -2.96 12.38 -22.36
CA ILE A 43 -3.96 11.60 -21.61
C ILE A 43 -3.73 10.09 -21.82
N LEU A 44 -3.59 9.64 -23.07
CA LEU A 44 -3.36 8.22 -23.37
C LEU A 44 -2.06 7.70 -22.75
N LEU A 45 -0.99 8.48 -22.83
CA LEU A 45 0.30 8.14 -22.22
C LEU A 45 0.15 8.00 -20.70
N PHE A 46 -0.51 8.95 -20.04
CA PHE A 46 -0.71 8.92 -18.59
C PHE A 46 -1.54 7.70 -18.15
N LEU A 47 -2.68 7.44 -18.81
CA LEU A 47 -3.52 6.28 -18.50
C LEU A 47 -2.78 4.96 -18.72
N SER A 48 -1.99 4.88 -19.79
CA SER A 48 -1.17 3.69 -20.08
C SER A 48 -0.08 3.49 -19.02
N ALA A 49 0.62 4.55 -18.65
CA ALA A 49 1.65 4.52 -17.62
C ALA A 49 1.09 4.13 -16.24
N PHE A 50 -0.07 4.67 -15.87
CA PHE A 50 -0.75 4.30 -14.62
C PHE A 50 -1.19 2.84 -14.63
N THR A 51 -1.81 2.37 -15.72
CA THR A 51 -2.23 0.96 -15.86
C THR A 51 -1.03 0.00 -15.77
N ILE A 52 0.06 0.31 -16.47
CA ILE A 52 1.31 -0.46 -16.39
C ILE A 52 1.87 -0.41 -14.97
N GLY A 53 1.83 0.76 -14.32
CA GLY A 53 2.23 0.94 -12.92
C GLY A 53 1.49 0.01 -11.96
N VAL A 54 0.17 -0.13 -12.10
CA VAL A 54 -0.63 -1.05 -11.30
C VAL A 54 -0.23 -2.52 -11.53
N VAL A 55 0.06 -2.93 -12.77
CA VAL A 55 0.58 -4.29 -13.03
C VAL A 55 1.96 -4.50 -12.42
N LEU A 56 2.83 -3.50 -12.53
CA LEU A 56 4.17 -3.53 -11.92
C LEU A 56 4.10 -3.53 -10.39
N HIS A 57 3.07 -2.91 -9.81
CA HIS A 57 2.84 -2.91 -8.35
C HIS A 57 2.70 -4.33 -7.83
N GLU A 58 1.80 -5.11 -8.43
CA GLU A 58 1.65 -6.51 -8.05
C GLU A 58 2.90 -7.33 -8.36
N ALA A 59 3.54 -7.09 -9.51
CA ALA A 59 4.78 -7.80 -9.86
C ALA A 59 5.90 -7.56 -8.83
N LEU A 60 5.96 -6.35 -8.25
CA LEU A 60 6.90 -6.02 -7.17
C LEU A 60 6.54 -6.74 -5.87
N HIS A 61 5.24 -6.89 -5.53
CA HIS A 61 4.84 -7.74 -4.41
C HIS A 61 5.34 -9.19 -4.61
N GLY A 62 5.09 -9.77 -5.78
CA GLY A 62 5.58 -11.12 -6.10
C GLY A 62 7.10 -11.25 -6.01
N LEU A 63 7.83 -10.26 -6.53
CA LEU A 63 9.29 -10.20 -6.41
C LEU A 63 9.74 -10.13 -4.94
N GLY A 64 9.04 -9.34 -4.13
CA GLY A 64 9.26 -9.25 -2.68
C GLY A 64 9.09 -10.58 -1.98
N HIS A 65 8.01 -11.32 -2.28
CA HIS A 65 7.79 -12.66 -1.73
C HIS A 65 8.90 -13.64 -2.12
N VAL A 66 9.33 -13.62 -3.40
CA VAL A 66 10.41 -14.49 -3.87
C VAL A 66 11.75 -14.15 -3.22
N TRP A 67 12.08 -12.87 -3.06
CA TRP A 67 13.24 -12.44 -2.27
C TRP A 67 13.13 -12.81 -0.78
N GLY A 68 11.91 -13.04 -0.32
CA GLY A 68 11.60 -13.49 1.03
C GLY A 68 11.70 -14.98 1.30
N GLY A 69 12.10 -15.77 0.30
CA GLY A 69 12.25 -17.22 0.41
C GLY A 69 11.07 -18.02 -0.12
N ALA A 70 10.02 -17.37 -0.63
CA ALA A 70 9.01 -18.06 -1.44
C ALA A 70 9.56 -18.36 -2.85
N SER A 71 8.89 -19.24 -3.58
CA SER A 71 9.16 -19.51 -4.99
C SER A 71 8.05 -18.91 -5.86
N TRP A 72 8.31 -18.69 -7.16
CA TRP A 72 7.29 -18.17 -8.08
C TRP A 72 5.98 -18.99 -8.11
N PRO A 73 6.02 -20.34 -8.03
CA PRO A 73 4.81 -21.15 -7.86
C PRO A 73 3.98 -20.84 -6.61
N ASP A 74 4.59 -20.27 -5.56
CA ASP A 74 3.90 -19.92 -4.31
C ASP A 74 3.21 -18.54 -4.40
N VAL A 75 3.40 -17.79 -5.48
CA VAL A 75 2.81 -16.46 -5.67
C VAL A 75 1.68 -16.54 -6.68
N ARG A 76 0.46 -16.22 -6.23
CA ARG A 76 -0.74 -16.20 -7.05
C ARG A 76 -1.14 -14.78 -7.37
N PHE A 77 -1.24 -14.48 -8.66
CA PHE A 77 -1.73 -13.21 -9.15
C PHE A 77 -3.20 -13.30 -9.56
N GLY A 78 -3.96 -12.24 -9.32
CA GLY A 78 -5.34 -12.15 -9.76
C GLY A 78 -5.92 -10.76 -9.64
N VAL A 79 -7.24 -10.67 -9.85
CA VAL A 79 -8.01 -9.43 -9.71
C VAL A 79 -9.30 -9.74 -8.98
N HIS A 80 -9.56 -9.01 -7.89
CA HIS A 80 -10.86 -8.98 -7.25
C HIS A 80 -11.80 -8.06 -8.03
N TRP A 81 -12.50 -8.59 -9.02
CA TRP A 81 -13.34 -7.81 -9.94
C TRP A 81 -14.42 -6.96 -9.26
N ALA A 82 -14.97 -7.40 -8.12
CA ALA A 82 -15.95 -6.63 -7.36
C ALA A 82 -15.36 -5.34 -6.74
N ALA A 83 -14.06 -5.34 -6.42
CA ALA A 83 -13.34 -4.20 -5.87
C ALA A 83 -12.38 -3.54 -6.89
N LEU A 84 -12.27 -4.12 -8.10
CA LEU A 84 -11.28 -3.76 -9.13
C LEU A 84 -9.86 -3.64 -8.59
N THR A 85 -9.51 -4.53 -7.65
CA THR A 85 -8.21 -4.53 -6.98
C THR A 85 -7.40 -5.74 -7.43
N PRO A 86 -6.31 -5.53 -8.17
CA PRO A 86 -5.31 -6.57 -8.41
C PRO A 86 -4.71 -7.06 -7.10
N PHE A 87 -4.18 -8.27 -7.10
CA PHE A 87 -3.48 -8.82 -5.95
C PHE A 87 -2.34 -9.75 -6.38
N ALA A 88 -1.33 -9.84 -5.52
CA ALA A 88 -0.32 -10.87 -5.48
C ALA A 88 -0.36 -11.50 -4.07
N GLU A 89 -0.81 -12.75 -3.99
CA GLU A 89 -0.97 -13.50 -2.73
C GLU A 89 0.12 -14.57 -2.63
N CYS A 90 0.79 -14.65 -1.48
CA CYS A 90 1.74 -15.73 -1.20
C CYS A 90 1.07 -16.85 -0.41
N THR A 91 1.06 -18.06 -0.97
CA THR A 91 0.35 -19.22 -0.40
C THR A 91 1.14 -19.94 0.68
N VAL A 92 2.35 -19.50 1.00
CA VAL A 92 3.22 -20.12 2.00
C VAL A 92 3.61 -19.10 3.07
N PRO A 93 3.84 -19.52 4.32
CA PRO A 93 4.33 -18.64 5.35
C PRO A 93 5.69 -18.02 5.00
N THR A 94 5.82 -16.73 5.25
CA THR A 94 7.07 -15.97 5.15
C THR A 94 7.33 -15.23 6.45
N GLN A 95 8.59 -14.90 6.75
CA GLN A 95 8.88 -14.15 7.97
C GLN A 95 8.36 -12.71 7.86
N ALA A 96 7.83 -12.17 8.96
CA ALA A 96 7.24 -10.84 9.03
C ALA A 96 8.20 -9.75 8.51
N ARG A 97 9.52 -9.88 8.76
CA ARG A 97 10.53 -8.96 8.19
C ARG A 97 10.51 -8.93 6.66
N SER A 98 10.33 -10.08 6.03
CA SER A 98 10.31 -10.17 4.58
C SER A 98 8.98 -9.70 4.04
N TYR A 99 7.90 -10.13 4.67
CA TYR A 99 6.55 -9.70 4.33
C TYR A 99 6.40 -8.17 4.36
N ARG A 100 6.97 -7.50 5.38
CA ARG A 100 7.04 -6.03 5.42
C ARG A 100 7.80 -5.42 4.24
N ARG A 101 8.93 -6.02 3.84
CA ARG A 101 9.70 -5.53 2.70
C ARG A 101 8.91 -5.70 1.41
N THR A 102 8.23 -6.84 1.26
CA THR A 102 7.31 -7.10 0.16
C THR A 102 6.26 -6.00 0.07
N LEU A 103 5.53 -5.75 1.15
CA LEU A 103 4.49 -4.73 1.19
C LEU A 103 5.01 -3.31 0.91
N ALA A 104 6.20 -2.97 1.40
CA ALA A 104 6.76 -1.64 1.21
C ALA A 104 7.28 -1.41 -0.23
N LEU A 105 7.67 -2.46 -0.94
CA LEU A 105 8.43 -2.35 -2.18
C LEU A 105 7.69 -1.58 -3.28
N PRO A 106 6.41 -1.83 -3.59
CA PRO A 106 5.71 -1.09 -4.63
C PRO A 106 5.58 0.40 -4.33
N GLY A 107 5.16 0.75 -3.10
CA GLY A 107 5.04 2.13 -2.67
C GLY A 107 6.36 2.89 -2.70
N LEU A 108 7.48 2.22 -2.38
CA LEU A 108 8.81 2.82 -2.47
C LEU A 108 9.27 3.02 -3.93
N VAL A 109 9.15 1.99 -4.77
CA VAL A 109 9.68 1.99 -6.14
C VAL A 109 8.82 2.82 -7.09
N LEU A 110 7.49 2.65 -7.06
CA LEU A 110 6.57 3.29 -7.99
C LEU A 110 5.95 4.58 -7.43
N GLY A 111 5.89 4.70 -6.10
CA GLY A 111 5.40 5.91 -5.42
C GLY A 111 6.52 6.90 -5.11
N ALA A 112 7.31 6.58 -4.08
CA ALA A 112 8.34 7.48 -3.56
C ALA A 112 9.46 7.78 -4.57
N GLY A 113 9.86 6.82 -5.40
CA GLY A 113 10.87 7.01 -6.45
C GLY A 113 10.50 8.10 -7.47
N PRO A 114 9.40 7.95 -8.24
CA PRO A 114 8.93 8.97 -9.18
C PRO A 114 8.59 10.29 -8.51
N LEU A 115 8.02 10.25 -7.30
CA LEU A 115 7.78 11.45 -6.51
C LEU A 115 9.08 12.22 -6.25
N GLY A 116 10.14 11.54 -5.81
CA GLY A 116 11.46 12.14 -5.58
C GLY A 116 12.06 12.73 -6.86
N VAL A 117 11.95 12.02 -7.99
CA VAL A 117 12.40 12.54 -9.30
C VAL A 117 11.66 13.82 -9.66
N GLY A 118 10.34 13.84 -9.50
CA GLY A 118 9.52 15.02 -9.79
C GLY A 118 9.83 16.20 -8.88
N LEU A 119 10.04 15.95 -7.59
CA LEU A 119 10.45 16.97 -6.62
C LEU A 119 11.82 17.59 -6.94
N VAL A 120 12.81 16.76 -7.29
CA VAL A 120 14.17 17.25 -7.61
C VAL A 120 14.20 18.04 -8.92
N THR A 121 13.42 17.61 -9.91
CA THR A 121 13.43 18.22 -11.25
C THR A 121 12.42 19.36 -11.43
N GLY A 122 11.50 19.54 -10.48
CA GLY A 122 10.35 20.44 -10.64
C GLY A 122 9.37 19.97 -11.71
N SER A 123 9.36 18.67 -12.00
CA SER A 123 8.50 18.08 -13.01
C SER A 123 7.21 17.54 -12.39
N TRP A 124 6.07 18.10 -12.81
CA TRP A 124 4.76 17.73 -12.28
C TRP A 124 4.31 16.29 -12.62
N PRO A 125 4.43 15.80 -13.88
CA PRO A 125 3.97 14.46 -14.23
C PRO A 125 4.51 13.30 -13.37
N PRO A 126 5.83 13.19 -13.10
CA PRO A 126 6.34 12.13 -12.22
C PRO A 126 5.95 12.34 -10.75
N THR A 127 5.80 13.59 -10.29
CA THR A 127 5.28 13.90 -8.95
C THR A 127 3.86 13.37 -8.78
N PHE A 128 2.98 13.69 -9.73
CA PHE A 128 1.58 13.28 -9.69
C PHE A 128 1.42 11.77 -9.89
N TYR A 129 2.22 11.17 -10.77
CA TYR A 129 2.28 9.70 -10.91
C TYR A 129 2.69 9.03 -9.60
N GLY A 130 3.77 9.49 -8.96
CA GLY A 130 4.22 8.94 -7.67
C GLY A 130 3.18 9.08 -6.57
N PHE A 131 2.49 10.23 -6.52
CA PHE A 131 1.34 10.42 -5.62
C PHE A 131 0.24 9.37 -5.85
N LEU A 132 -0.19 9.13 -7.09
CA LEU A 132 -1.22 8.13 -7.37
C LEU A 132 -0.78 6.71 -7.03
N MET A 133 0.48 6.37 -7.26
CA MET A 133 1.02 5.06 -6.88
C MET A 133 1.14 4.90 -5.36
N LEU A 134 1.42 5.97 -4.61
CA LEU A 134 1.33 5.95 -3.14
C LEU A 134 -0.11 5.76 -2.65
N VAL A 135 -1.10 6.37 -3.33
CA VAL A 135 -2.52 6.12 -3.04
C VAL A 135 -2.88 4.67 -3.35
N ALA A 136 -2.40 4.10 -4.46
CA ALA A 136 -2.58 2.68 -4.76
C ALA A 136 -1.95 1.77 -3.68
N ALA A 137 -0.80 2.16 -3.13
CA ALA A 137 -0.13 1.48 -2.02
C ALA A 137 -0.73 1.75 -0.63
N ALA A 138 -1.82 2.51 -0.50
CA ALA A 138 -2.38 2.86 0.80
C ALA A 138 -2.82 1.63 1.62
N GLY A 139 -3.31 0.57 0.93
CA GLY A 139 -3.62 -0.70 1.56
C GLY A 139 -2.37 -1.37 2.16
N ASP A 140 -1.26 -1.36 1.43
CA ASP A 140 0.01 -1.92 1.88
C ASP A 140 0.54 -1.17 3.11
N LEU A 141 0.46 0.16 3.10
CA LEU A 141 0.82 1.01 4.24
C LEU A 141 -0.03 0.72 5.48
N LEU A 142 -1.33 0.46 5.30
CA LEU A 142 -2.21 0.06 6.39
C LEU A 142 -1.80 -1.29 6.99
N ILE A 143 -1.47 -2.28 6.16
CA ILE A 143 -1.02 -3.60 6.64
C ILE A 143 0.33 -3.47 7.35
N LEU A 144 1.26 -2.67 6.81
CA LEU A 144 2.53 -2.35 7.47
C LEU A 144 2.32 -1.72 8.86
N TRP A 145 1.34 -0.82 9.00
CA TRP A 145 0.99 -0.22 10.28
C TRP A 145 0.44 -1.25 11.28
N ILE A 146 -0.43 -2.15 10.83
CA ILE A 146 -0.96 -3.25 11.65
C ILE A 146 0.17 -4.17 12.11
N LEU A 147 1.17 -4.39 11.27
CA LEU A 147 2.31 -5.25 11.56
C LEU A 147 3.35 -4.67 12.51
N VAL A 148 3.27 -3.41 12.94
CA VAL A 148 4.30 -2.76 13.78
C VAL A 148 4.61 -3.55 15.06
N GLY A 149 3.61 -4.20 15.66
CA GLY A 149 3.76 -4.98 16.89
C GLY A 149 4.21 -6.43 16.71
N VAL A 150 4.32 -6.93 15.48
CA VAL A 150 4.65 -8.34 15.21
C VAL A 150 6.17 -8.56 15.30
N PRO A 151 6.68 -9.64 15.92
CA PRO A 151 8.11 -9.95 15.89
C PRO A 151 8.62 -10.11 14.44
N ALA A 152 9.85 -9.69 14.17
CA ALA A 152 10.39 -9.68 12.80
C ALA A 152 10.65 -11.10 12.24
N ASP A 153 10.84 -12.05 13.13
CA ASP A 153 11.08 -13.47 12.93
C ASP A 153 9.82 -14.33 13.01
N ALA A 154 8.69 -13.76 13.46
CA ALA A 154 7.40 -14.43 13.39
C ALA A 154 7.04 -14.79 11.94
N TRP A 155 6.37 -15.92 11.79
CA TRP A 155 5.87 -16.40 10.51
C TRP A 155 4.49 -15.83 10.25
N VAL A 156 4.32 -15.25 9.06
CA VAL A 156 3.06 -14.67 8.60
C VAL A 156 2.69 -15.21 7.23
N GLN A 157 1.39 -15.31 6.97
CA GLN A 157 0.85 -15.73 5.68
C GLN A 157 -0.30 -14.81 5.31
N ASP A 158 -0.49 -14.49 4.02
CA ASP A 158 -1.66 -13.74 3.56
C ASP A 158 -2.94 -14.42 4.04
N HIS A 159 -3.91 -13.61 4.48
CA HIS A 159 -5.16 -14.14 5.00
C HIS A 159 -6.10 -14.52 3.83
N PRO A 160 -6.59 -15.78 3.73
CA PRO A 160 -7.42 -16.24 2.61
C PRO A 160 -8.71 -15.45 2.36
N ARG A 161 -9.38 -14.99 3.43
CA ARG A 161 -10.67 -14.27 3.36
C ARG A 161 -10.63 -12.76 3.66
N GLN A 162 -9.55 -12.24 4.24
CA GLN A 162 -9.54 -10.91 4.85
C GLN A 162 -8.33 -10.09 4.39
N VAL A 163 -8.43 -8.77 4.52
CA VAL A 163 -7.28 -7.90 4.28
C VAL A 163 -6.29 -8.04 5.44
N GLY A 164 -5.01 -8.25 5.08
CA GLY A 164 -3.89 -8.44 5.99
C GLY A 164 -3.36 -9.87 5.98
N CYS A 165 -2.68 -10.25 7.05
CA CYS A 165 -2.04 -11.56 7.19
C CYS A 165 -2.41 -12.23 8.52
N LEU A 166 -2.25 -13.54 8.55
CA LEU A 166 -2.25 -14.36 9.76
C LEU A 166 -0.85 -14.35 10.36
N VAL A 167 -0.75 -14.34 11.70
CA VAL A 167 0.48 -14.74 12.41
C VAL A 167 0.34 -16.23 12.70
N VAL A 168 1.15 -17.05 12.05
CA VAL A 168 1.03 -18.51 12.07
C VAL A 168 1.98 -19.18 13.06
N ASP A 169 3.08 -18.51 13.42
CA ASP A 169 4.00 -18.92 14.49
C ASP A 169 4.84 -17.71 14.97
N ASP A 170 5.22 -17.71 16.24
CA ASP A 170 5.84 -16.56 16.92
C ASP A 170 7.34 -16.42 16.65
N ALA A 171 8.07 -17.50 16.32
CA ALA A 171 9.49 -17.48 15.89
C ALA A 171 10.13 -18.87 15.64
N GLY A 172 9.37 -19.90 15.22
CA GLY A 172 9.94 -21.23 14.96
C GLY A 172 11.11 -21.20 13.96
N PRO A 173 12.14 -22.05 14.14
CA PRO A 173 13.30 -22.08 13.25
C PRO A 173 12.94 -22.50 11.82
N ASP A 174 11.86 -23.27 11.67
CA ASP A 174 11.38 -23.83 10.41
C ASP A 174 10.03 -23.19 10.02
N PRO A 175 9.75 -23.03 8.71
CA PRO A 175 8.46 -22.53 8.25
C PRO A 175 7.33 -23.47 8.66
N PRO A 176 6.24 -22.97 9.28
CA PRO A 176 5.07 -23.78 9.58
C PRO A 176 4.35 -24.22 8.30
N PRO A 177 3.48 -25.25 8.36
CA PRO A 177 2.65 -25.62 7.23
C PRO A 177 1.72 -24.46 6.82
N PRO A 178 1.42 -24.31 5.52
CA PRO A 178 0.45 -23.31 5.06
C PRO A 178 -0.92 -23.51 5.67
N VAL A 179 -1.59 -22.40 6.00
CA VAL A 179 -2.98 -22.38 6.45
C VAL A 179 -3.88 -22.17 5.25
N SER A 180 -4.80 -23.09 5.01
CA SER A 180 -5.80 -22.99 3.93
C SER A 180 -7.11 -22.37 4.43
N ASP A 181 -8.03 -22.11 3.50
CA ASP A 181 -9.35 -21.57 3.85
C ASP A 181 -10.19 -22.55 4.71
N ASP A 182 -10.00 -23.86 4.49
CA ASP A 182 -10.71 -24.92 5.22
C ASP A 182 -10.23 -25.06 6.67
N ASP A 183 -9.04 -24.54 6.98
CA ASP A 183 -8.45 -24.58 8.32
C ASP A 183 -8.96 -23.43 9.21
N LEU A 184 -9.64 -22.43 8.64
CA LEU A 184 -10.11 -21.25 9.36
C LEU A 184 -11.51 -21.50 9.96
N PRO A 185 -11.74 -21.08 11.22
CA PRO A 185 -13.08 -21.16 11.80
C PRO A 185 -14.08 -20.32 10.97
N ASP A 186 -15.33 -20.78 10.94
CA ASP A 186 -16.42 -20.03 10.32
C ASP A 186 -16.49 -18.62 10.92
N ALA A 187 -16.60 -17.61 10.05
CA ALA A 187 -16.58 -16.21 10.48
C ALA A 187 -17.76 -15.93 11.41
N THR A 188 -17.50 -15.68 12.70
CA THR A 188 -18.51 -15.19 13.62
C THR A 188 -18.89 -13.76 13.23
N ALA A 189 -20.17 -13.52 12.97
CA ALA A 189 -20.72 -12.20 12.69
C ALA A 189 -20.56 -11.31 13.94
N GLY A 190 -19.49 -10.52 13.97
CA GLY A 190 -19.22 -9.66 15.11
C GLY A 190 -17.89 -8.95 14.98
N ASP A 191 -17.73 -8.13 13.95
CA ASP A 191 -16.72 -7.07 14.01
C ASP A 191 -17.37 -5.72 13.68
N SER A 192 -17.27 -4.80 14.63
CA SER A 192 -17.98 -3.53 14.61
C SER A 192 -17.17 -2.56 13.76
N SER A 193 -17.63 -2.27 12.54
CA SER A 193 -16.95 -1.30 11.68
C SER A 193 -16.86 0.07 12.37
N PRO A 194 -15.70 0.75 12.33
CA PRO A 194 -15.55 2.07 12.92
C PRO A 194 -16.54 3.05 12.30
N SER A 195 -17.12 3.92 13.13
CA SER A 195 -18.08 4.92 12.66
C SER A 195 -17.39 5.95 11.74
N PHE A 196 -18.16 6.50 10.79
CA PHE A 196 -17.68 7.55 9.88
C PHE A 196 -16.97 8.71 10.59
N LEU A 197 -17.43 9.09 11.79
CA LEU A 197 -16.87 10.17 12.57
C LEU A 197 -15.47 9.83 13.15
N GLN A 198 -15.26 8.58 13.55
CA GLN A 198 -13.93 8.09 13.97
C GLN A 198 -12.94 8.06 12.81
N LEU A 199 -13.39 7.67 11.62
CA LEU A 199 -12.58 7.67 10.40
C LEU A 199 -12.19 9.09 9.99
N LEU A 200 -13.12 10.04 10.06
CA LEU A 200 -12.87 11.46 9.78
C LEU A 200 -11.85 12.06 10.78
N LEU A 201 -11.99 11.74 12.07
CA LEU A 201 -11.04 12.16 13.11
C LEU A 201 -9.63 11.60 12.86
N LEU A 202 -9.52 10.32 12.50
CA LEU A 202 -8.24 9.69 12.17
C LEU A 202 -7.57 10.33 10.95
N ALA A 203 -8.34 10.57 9.88
CA ALA A 203 -7.85 11.25 8.68
C ALA A 203 -7.36 12.68 8.98
N ALA A 204 -8.15 13.44 9.77
CA ALA A 204 -7.80 14.79 10.18
C ALA A 204 -6.55 14.82 11.08
N LEU A 205 -6.46 13.94 12.06
CA LEU A 205 -5.29 13.82 12.95
C LEU A 205 -4.03 13.47 12.15
N SER A 206 -4.13 12.52 11.22
CA SER A 206 -3.00 12.11 10.38
C SER A 206 -2.54 13.22 9.44
N ALA A 207 -3.48 13.96 8.83
CA ALA A 207 -3.17 15.13 8.01
C ALA A 207 -2.50 16.25 8.81
N VAL A 208 -2.97 16.53 10.04
CA VAL A 208 -2.35 17.52 10.94
C VAL A 208 -0.95 17.08 11.34
N ALA A 209 -0.74 15.82 11.72
CA ALA A 209 0.59 15.31 12.09
C ALA A 209 1.59 15.40 10.93
N ALA A 210 1.15 15.04 9.71
CA ALA A 210 1.93 15.19 8.50
C ALA A 210 2.27 16.67 8.20
N ALA A 211 1.31 17.59 8.37
CA ALA A 211 1.52 19.03 8.17
C ALA A 211 2.54 19.58 9.15
N VAL A 212 2.40 19.24 10.43
CA VAL A 212 3.31 19.68 11.50
C VAL A 212 4.73 19.15 11.24
N GLY A 213 4.86 17.86 10.90
CA GLY A 213 6.16 17.27 10.55
C GLY A 213 6.83 17.97 9.36
N PHE A 214 6.06 18.31 8.34
CA PHE A 214 6.54 19.04 7.17
C PHE A 214 7.00 20.47 7.51
N VAL A 215 6.23 21.21 8.32
CA VAL A 215 6.60 22.57 8.75
C VAL A 215 7.87 22.54 9.62
N ILE A 216 8.00 21.56 10.52
CA ILE A 216 9.22 21.38 11.32
C ILE A 216 10.43 21.10 10.41
N ALA A 217 10.27 20.31 9.35
CA ALA A 217 11.37 19.98 8.43
C ALA A 217 11.82 21.17 7.54
N LEU A 218 11.02 22.23 7.44
CA LEU A 218 11.32 23.43 6.66
C LEU A 218 11.95 24.57 7.49
N GLY A 219 11.97 24.46 8.83
CA GLY A 219 12.54 25.45 9.75
C GLY A 219 13.87 25.01 10.36
#